data_AF-A0A6P8ZIW0-F1
#
_entry.id   AF-A0A6P8ZIW0-F1
#
_cell.length_a   1.000
_cell.length_b   1.000
_cell.length_c   1.000
_cell.angle_alpha   90.00
_cell.angle_beta   90.00
_cell.angle_gamma   90.00
#
_symmetry.space_group_name_H-M   'P 1'
#
loop_
_entity.id
_entity.type
_entity.pdbx_description
1 polymer ?
#
loop_
_entity_poly.entity_id
_entity_poly.type
_entity_poly.pdbx_seq_one_letter_code
_entity_poly.pdbx_strand_id
1 'polypeptide(L)'
;MTAASPTLDPTVQRGLLQGVANRWEATMEQVSALLGHDMLGLPLLYSLLQMSIGLVTSTAQAVQEDTLACIRLYRLMDILMYLTRVASLAVTAGWLYREAKETETILGTLDTTAWPARERHRVRHLLRLSRETKHFRVCGIVSLDHGLLFTIMGNTATFVVMLLQLPILTPGKAAEQLNQTEAKAAAAE
;
A
#
# COMPACT_ATOMS: atom_id res chain seq x y z
N MET A 1 -2.20 -43.62 -21.15
CA MET A 1 -3.45 -43.13 -21.76
C MET A 1 -3.60 -41.65 -21.38
N THR A 2 -3.20 -40.73 -22.26
CA THR A 2 -3.43 -39.29 -22.05
C THR A 2 -4.89 -39.01 -22.36
N ALA A 3 -5.71 -38.83 -21.31
CA ALA A 3 -7.08 -38.36 -21.48
C ALA A 3 -7.03 -37.01 -22.22
N ALA A 4 -7.63 -36.96 -23.40
CA ALA A 4 -7.78 -35.70 -24.12
C ALA A 4 -8.60 -34.75 -23.24
N SER A 5 -8.01 -33.61 -22.87
CA SER A 5 -8.75 -32.56 -22.16
C SER A 5 -9.98 -32.19 -22.98
N PRO A 6 -11.17 -32.10 -22.38
CA PRO A 6 -12.38 -31.73 -23.10
C PRO A 6 -12.19 -30.36 -23.74
N THR A 7 -12.17 -30.32 -25.08
CA THR A 7 -12.11 -29.09 -25.86
C THR A 7 -13.45 -28.38 -25.74
N LEU A 8 -13.45 -27.22 -25.07
CA LEU A 8 -14.60 -26.32 -24.99
C LEU A 8 -15.04 -25.88 -26.40
N ASP A 9 -16.36 -25.76 -26.60
CA ASP A 9 -16.95 -25.20 -27.83
C ASP A 9 -16.34 -23.82 -28.14
N PRO A 10 -15.86 -23.55 -29.36
CA PRO A 10 -15.28 -22.27 -29.75
C PRO A 10 -16.20 -21.06 -29.50
N THR A 11 -17.52 -21.25 -29.51
CA THR A 11 -18.49 -20.20 -29.17
C THR A 11 -18.43 -19.84 -27.69
N VAL A 12 -18.32 -20.85 -26.83
CA VAL A 12 -18.15 -20.68 -25.38
C VAL A 12 -16.81 -20.03 -25.08
N GLN A 13 -15.74 -20.44 -25.77
CA GLN A 13 -14.42 -19.83 -25.62
C GLN A 13 -14.40 -18.34 -25.98
N ARG A 14 -15.07 -17.92 -27.06
CA ARG A 14 -15.19 -16.49 -27.41
C ARG A 14 -16.01 -15.71 -26.39
N GLY A 15 -17.09 -16.29 -25.87
CA GLY A 15 -17.87 -15.69 -24.78
C GLY A 15 -17.03 -15.47 -23.52
N LEU A 16 -16.23 -16.48 -23.13
CA LEU A 16 -15.30 -16.38 -22.01
C LEU A 16 -14.24 -15.30 -22.24
N LEU A 17 -13.64 -15.24 -23.43
CA LEU A 17 -12.65 -14.21 -23.77
C LEU A 17 -13.25 -12.80 -23.63
N GLN A 18 -14.43 -12.57 -24.20
CA GLN A 18 -15.06 -11.26 -24.14
C GLN A 18 -15.45 -10.90 -22.69
N GLY A 19 -15.94 -11.87 -21.91
CA GLY A 19 -16.24 -11.66 -20.49
C GLY A 19 -15.01 -11.34 -19.65
N VAL A 20 -13.87 -11.99 -19.92
CA VAL A 20 -12.58 -11.68 -19.28
C VAL A 20 -12.08 -10.30 -19.69
N ALA A 21 -12.13 -9.97 -20.98
CA ALA A 21 -11.71 -8.66 -21.48
C ALA A 21 -12.54 -7.52 -20.87
N ASN A 22 -13.86 -7.66 -20.84
CA ASN A 22 -14.75 -6.65 -20.25
C ASN A 22 -14.51 -6.48 -18.73
N ARG A 23 -14.30 -7.58 -17.99
CA ARG A 23 -13.98 -7.52 -16.55
C ARG A 23 -12.62 -6.87 -16.29
N TRP A 24 -11.63 -7.19 -17.13
CA TRP A 24 -10.31 -6.59 -17.05
C TRP A 24 -10.34 -5.09 -17.34
N GLU A 25 -11.05 -4.66 -18.38
CA GLU A 25 -11.25 -3.25 -18.72
C GLU A 25 -11.95 -2.49 -17.58
N ALA A 26 -13.04 -3.04 -17.03
CA ALA A 26 -13.74 -2.43 -15.89
C ALA A 26 -12.87 -2.34 -14.62
N THR A 27 -12.06 -3.38 -14.37
CA THR A 27 -11.09 -3.39 -13.25
C THR A 27 -10.04 -2.32 -13.45
N MET A 28 -9.47 -2.21 -14.66
CA MET A 28 -8.48 -1.19 -14.99
C MET A 28 -9.08 0.22 -14.94
N GLU A 29 -10.35 0.39 -15.30
CA GLU A 29 -11.06 1.67 -15.18
C GLU A 29 -11.30 2.05 -13.70
N GLN A 30 -11.74 1.12 -12.85
CA GLN A 30 -11.85 1.34 -11.41
C GLN A 30 -10.50 1.68 -10.77
N VAL A 31 -9.46 0.93 -11.15
CA VAL A 31 -8.09 1.19 -10.73
C VAL A 31 -7.64 2.57 -11.23
N SER A 32 -7.87 2.92 -12.49
CA SER A 32 -7.55 4.24 -13.04
C SER A 32 -8.31 5.38 -12.33
N ALA A 33 -9.57 5.16 -11.95
CA ALA A 33 -10.37 6.12 -11.21
C ALA A 33 -9.91 6.27 -9.76
N LEU A 34 -9.54 5.17 -9.10
CA LEU A 34 -8.96 5.17 -7.75
C LEU A 34 -7.57 5.81 -7.73
N LEU A 35 -6.83 5.68 -8.83
CA LEU A 35 -5.42 5.98 -8.88
C LEU A 35 -5.06 7.28 -9.63
N GLY A 36 -6.01 7.87 -10.36
CA GLY A 36 -5.78 9.05 -11.21
C GLY A 36 -4.94 8.72 -12.45
N HIS A 37 -5.37 9.21 -13.61
CA HIS A 37 -4.66 8.99 -14.86
C HIS A 37 -3.19 9.48 -14.77
N ASP A 38 -2.24 8.58 -15.00
CA ASP A 38 -0.82 8.82 -15.35
C ASP A 38 0.20 9.29 -14.30
N MET A 39 -0.19 9.56 -13.05
CA MET A 39 0.75 10.08 -12.05
C MET A 39 0.63 9.33 -10.74
N LEU A 40 0.96 8.04 -10.69
CA LEU A 40 0.83 7.24 -9.45
C LEU A 40 2.10 7.16 -8.64
N GLY A 41 3.23 6.95 -9.32
CA GLY A 41 4.50 6.81 -8.63
C GLY A 41 4.82 8.05 -7.81
N LEU A 42 4.74 9.22 -8.46
CA LEU A 42 5.20 10.48 -7.90
C LEU A 42 4.33 10.99 -6.75
N PRO A 43 2.99 11.07 -6.85
CA PRO A 43 2.14 11.52 -5.76
C PRO A 43 2.11 10.53 -4.58
N LEU A 44 2.19 9.23 -4.83
CA LEU A 44 2.30 8.25 -3.75
C LEU A 44 3.66 8.39 -3.03
N LEU A 45 4.75 8.46 -3.80
CA LEU A 45 6.09 8.67 -3.25
C LEU A 45 6.17 10.01 -2.51
N TYR A 46 5.64 11.09 -3.09
CA TYR A 46 5.58 12.42 -2.49
C TYR A 46 4.73 12.41 -1.21
N SER A 47 3.59 11.72 -1.20
CA SER A 47 2.77 11.54 0.01
C SER A 47 3.56 10.80 1.09
N LEU A 48 4.23 9.70 0.74
CA LEU A 48 5.08 8.94 1.67
C LEU A 48 6.23 9.80 2.22
N LEU A 49 6.88 10.61 1.37
CA LEU A 49 7.99 11.49 1.74
C LEU A 49 7.52 12.65 2.64
N GLN A 50 6.45 13.34 2.23
CA GLN A 50 5.85 14.43 2.99
C GLN A 50 5.35 13.93 4.35
N MET A 51 4.83 12.71 4.43
CA MET A 51 4.40 12.09 5.68
C MET A 51 5.58 11.68 6.56
N SER A 52 6.66 11.14 5.98
CA SER A 52 7.89 10.82 6.72
C SER A 52 8.48 12.09 7.35
N ILE A 53 8.53 13.18 6.58
CA ILE A 53 8.97 14.49 7.05
C ILE A 53 8.01 15.05 8.12
N GLY A 54 6.70 14.97 7.89
CA GLY A 54 5.68 15.42 8.83
C GLY A 54 5.74 14.67 10.17
N LEU A 55 6.03 13.38 10.13
CA LEU A 55 6.21 12.55 11.30
C LEU A 55 7.45 12.96 12.10
N VAL A 56 8.61 13.10 11.45
CA VAL A 56 9.87 13.51 12.11
C VAL A 56 9.77 14.92 12.68
N THR A 57 9.27 15.87 11.90
CA THR A 57 9.09 17.27 12.36
C THR A 57 8.12 17.36 13.53
N SER A 58 7.06 16.52 13.54
CA SER A 58 6.13 16.46 14.67
C SER A 58 6.75 15.96 15.96
N THR A 59 7.64 14.96 15.89
CA THR A 59 8.34 14.46 17.07
C THR A 59 9.30 15.46 17.66
N ALA A 60 9.94 16.27 16.81
CA ALA A 60 10.79 17.36 17.26
C ALA A 60 9.97 18.46 17.99
N GLN A 61 8.77 18.77 17.50
CA GLN A 61 7.89 19.78 18.10
C GLN A 61 7.18 19.29 19.38
N ALA A 62 6.84 18.01 19.48
CA ALA A 62 6.17 17.43 20.65
C ALA A 62 7.03 17.47 21.93
N VAL A 63 8.33 17.72 21.81
CA VAL A 63 9.26 17.89 22.94
C VAL A 63 9.12 19.28 23.59
N GLN A 64 8.49 20.25 22.93
CA GLN A 64 8.56 21.67 23.34
C GLN A 64 7.31 22.27 24.00
N GLU A 65 6.11 21.64 23.97
CA GLU A 65 4.89 22.29 24.47
C GLU A 65 3.99 21.42 25.37
N ASP A 66 3.48 22.02 26.45
CA ASP A 66 2.55 21.43 27.44
C ASP A 66 1.11 21.20 26.92
N THR A 67 0.81 21.58 25.68
CA THR A 67 -0.44 21.30 24.92
C THR A 67 -0.50 19.86 24.38
N LEU A 68 0.04 18.91 25.13
CA LEU A 68 0.32 17.55 24.69
C LEU A 68 -0.93 16.72 24.34
N ALA A 69 -2.07 16.91 25.01
CA ALA A 69 -3.22 16.01 24.81
C ALA A 69 -3.93 16.22 23.47
N CYS A 70 -4.27 17.47 23.12
CA CYS A 70 -4.94 17.78 21.85
C CYS A 70 -4.04 17.49 20.65
N ILE A 71 -2.76 17.90 20.72
CA ILE A 71 -1.79 17.67 19.65
C ILE A 71 -1.61 16.15 19.43
N ARG A 72 -1.52 15.34 20.49
CA ARG A 72 -1.44 13.87 20.36
C ARG A 72 -2.67 13.25 19.70
N LEU A 73 -3.87 13.70 20.05
CA LEU A 73 -5.10 13.15 19.48
C LEU A 73 -5.21 13.43 17.96
N TYR A 74 -4.91 14.67 17.55
CA TYR A 74 -4.85 15.04 16.13
C TYR A 74 -3.80 14.21 15.38
N ARG A 75 -2.62 14.00 15.97
CA ARG A 75 -1.56 13.18 15.36
C ARG A 75 -1.95 11.71 15.24
N LEU A 76 -2.62 11.15 16.24
CA LEU A 76 -3.12 9.78 16.18
C LEU A 76 -4.16 9.63 15.05
N MET A 77 -5.07 10.60 14.91
CA MET A 77 -6.04 10.65 13.81
C MET A 77 -5.35 10.69 12.44
N ASP A 78 -4.31 11.52 12.27
CA ASP A 78 -3.53 11.58 11.02
C ASP A 78 -2.86 10.24 10.69
N ILE A 79 -2.25 9.58 11.69
CA ILE A 79 -1.63 8.26 11.53
C ILE A 79 -2.69 7.21 11.16
N LEU A 80 -3.86 7.23 11.79
CA LEU A 80 -4.95 6.30 11.48
C LEU A 80 -5.53 6.51 10.09
N MET A 81 -5.75 7.77 9.68
CA MET A 81 -6.17 8.09 8.30
C MET A 81 -5.13 7.60 7.29
N TYR A 82 -3.84 7.76 7.60
CA TYR A 82 -2.74 7.25 6.77
C TYR A 82 -2.78 5.73 6.64
N LEU A 83 -2.84 5.00 7.76
CA LEU A 83 -2.91 3.54 7.76
C LEU A 83 -4.11 3.05 6.95
N THR A 84 -5.25 3.73 7.06
CA THR A 84 -6.46 3.41 6.31
C THR A 84 -6.25 3.61 4.81
N ARG A 85 -5.59 4.69 4.38
CA ARG A 85 -5.28 4.93 2.95
C ARG A 85 -4.31 3.91 2.39
N VAL A 86 -3.23 3.60 3.11
CA VAL A 86 -2.26 2.59 2.69
C VAL A 86 -2.91 1.21 2.64
N ALA A 87 -3.72 0.85 3.63
CA ALA A 87 -4.47 -0.40 3.64
C ALA A 87 -5.48 -0.49 2.48
N SER A 88 -6.19 0.60 2.17
CA SER A 88 -7.09 0.65 1.01
C SER A 88 -6.35 0.42 -0.31
N LEU A 89 -5.20 1.09 -0.50
CA LEU A 89 -4.36 0.90 -1.67
C LEU A 89 -3.83 -0.54 -1.76
N ALA A 90 -3.44 -1.12 -0.63
CA ALA A 90 -3.01 -2.51 -0.52
C ALA A 90 -4.05 -3.50 -1.02
N VAL A 91 -5.27 -3.35 -0.51
CA VAL A 91 -6.40 -4.22 -0.81
C VAL A 91 -6.70 -4.13 -2.30
N THR A 92 -6.69 -2.90 -2.85
CA THR A 92 -6.90 -2.66 -4.27
C THR A 92 -5.80 -3.31 -5.13
N ALA A 93 -4.52 -3.13 -4.77
CA ALA A 93 -3.40 -3.75 -5.46
C ALA A 93 -3.42 -5.28 -5.37
N GLY A 94 -3.78 -5.82 -4.19
CA GLY A 94 -3.93 -7.26 -3.98
C GLY A 94 -5.08 -7.86 -4.80
N TRP A 95 -6.20 -7.14 -4.90
CA TRP A 95 -7.32 -7.53 -5.75
C TRP A 95 -6.93 -7.54 -7.23
N LEU A 96 -6.24 -6.49 -7.70
CA LEU A 96 -5.73 -6.42 -9.07
C LEU A 96 -4.75 -7.56 -9.39
N TYR A 97 -3.85 -7.89 -8.45
CA TYR A 97 -2.92 -9.00 -8.61
C TYR A 97 -3.65 -10.35 -8.71
N ARG A 98 -4.69 -10.54 -7.89
CA ARG A 98 -5.52 -11.74 -7.93
C ARG A 98 -6.25 -11.86 -9.26
N GLU A 99 -6.89 -10.79 -9.72
CA GLU A 99 -7.60 -10.74 -11.00
C GLU A 99 -6.64 -11.01 -12.17
N ALA A 100 -5.42 -10.47 -12.13
CA ALA A 100 -4.39 -10.71 -13.13
C ALA A 100 -4.00 -12.19 -13.21
N LYS A 101 -3.88 -12.84 -12.05
CA LYS A 101 -3.54 -14.26 -11.96
C LYS A 101 -4.69 -15.16 -12.42
N GLU A 102 -5.93 -14.83 -12.05
CA GLU A 102 -7.12 -15.55 -12.52
C GLU A 102 -7.28 -15.40 -14.04
N THR A 103 -7.10 -14.19 -14.56
CA THR A 103 -7.08 -13.90 -16.00
C THR A 103 -6.00 -14.70 -16.74
N GLU A 104 -4.77 -14.73 -16.23
CA GLU A 104 -3.70 -15.54 -16.83
C GLU A 104 -4.04 -17.04 -16.83
N THR A 105 -4.63 -17.54 -15.74
CA THR A 105 -5.00 -18.96 -15.62
C THR A 105 -6.09 -19.32 -16.64
N ILE A 106 -7.11 -18.46 -16.78
CA ILE A 106 -8.17 -18.67 -17.77
C ILE A 106 -7.60 -18.60 -19.19
N LEU A 107 -6.81 -17.56 -19.51
CA LEU A 107 -6.23 -17.42 -20.84
C LEU A 107 -5.23 -18.53 -21.18
N GLY A 108 -4.54 -19.08 -20.19
CA GLY A 108 -3.61 -20.19 -20.35
C GLY A 108 -4.28 -21.54 -20.63
N THR A 109 -5.56 -21.70 -20.30
CA THR A 109 -6.33 -22.93 -20.58
C THR A 109 -7.05 -22.91 -21.93
N LEU A 110 -7.08 -21.77 -22.61
CA LEU A 110 -7.70 -21.64 -23.94
C LEU A 110 -6.78 -22.17 -25.03
N ASP A 111 -7.26 -23.13 -25.82
CA ASP A 111 -6.59 -23.55 -27.04
C ASP A 111 -6.85 -22.51 -28.15
N THR A 112 -5.87 -21.65 -28.36
CA THR A 112 -5.95 -20.56 -29.34
C THR A 112 -5.40 -20.95 -30.71
N THR A 113 -4.95 -22.19 -30.93
CA THR A 113 -4.26 -22.60 -32.16
C THR A 113 -5.14 -22.44 -33.40
N ALA A 114 -6.44 -22.73 -33.29
CA ALA A 114 -7.42 -22.62 -34.36
C ALA A 114 -8.03 -21.21 -34.52
N TRP A 115 -7.61 -20.22 -33.72
CA TRP A 115 -8.24 -18.91 -33.71
C TRP A 115 -7.71 -17.97 -34.80
N PRO A 116 -8.54 -17.03 -35.28
CA PRO A 116 -8.10 -15.95 -36.15
C PRO A 116 -6.88 -15.19 -35.58
N ALA A 117 -5.98 -14.75 -36.47
CA ALA A 117 -4.73 -14.08 -36.06
C ALA A 117 -4.98 -12.85 -35.16
N ARG A 118 -6.05 -12.10 -35.42
CA ARG A 118 -6.45 -10.92 -34.62
C ARG A 118 -6.80 -11.29 -33.18
N GLU A 119 -7.54 -12.38 -32.97
CA GLU A 119 -7.94 -12.83 -31.63
C GLU A 119 -6.75 -13.42 -30.87
N ARG A 120 -5.88 -14.19 -31.54
CA ARG A 120 -4.60 -14.65 -30.96
C ARG A 120 -3.71 -13.51 -30.50
N HIS A 121 -3.65 -12.42 -31.27
CA HIS A 121 -2.91 -11.22 -30.87
C HIS A 121 -3.52 -10.59 -29.63
N ARG A 122 -4.85 -10.48 -29.54
CA ARG A 122 -5.56 -9.95 -28.37
C ARG A 122 -5.28 -10.77 -27.11
N VAL A 123 -5.34 -12.10 -27.19
CA VAL A 123 -5.01 -13.00 -26.07
C VAL A 123 -3.56 -12.81 -25.63
N ARG A 124 -2.61 -12.77 -26.57
CA ARG A 124 -1.19 -12.52 -26.25
C ARG A 124 -0.98 -11.16 -25.59
N HIS A 125 -1.69 -10.14 -26.05
CA HIS A 125 -1.62 -8.81 -25.46
C HIS A 125 -2.16 -8.80 -24.02
N LEU A 126 -3.32 -9.43 -23.77
CA LEU A 126 -3.89 -9.55 -22.42
C LEU A 126 -2.99 -10.38 -21.48
N LEU A 127 -2.41 -11.48 -21.95
CA LEU A 127 -1.43 -12.27 -21.19
C LEU A 127 -0.16 -11.47 -20.86
N ARG A 128 0.29 -10.62 -21.79
CA ARG A 128 1.43 -9.75 -21.56
C ARG A 128 1.10 -8.70 -20.50
N LEU A 129 -0.05 -8.04 -20.62
CA LEU A 129 -0.53 -7.07 -19.63
C LEU A 129 -0.69 -7.71 -18.25
N SER A 130 -1.30 -8.88 -18.14
CA SER A 130 -1.48 -9.56 -16.86
C SER A 130 -0.16 -9.91 -16.19
N ARG A 131 0.85 -10.32 -16.98
CA ARG A 131 2.22 -10.57 -16.49
C ARG A 131 2.95 -9.31 -16.07
N GLU A 132 2.84 -8.24 -16.85
CA GLU A 132 3.43 -6.94 -16.51
C GLU A 132 2.79 -6.36 -15.23
N THR A 133 1.50 -6.59 -15.01
CA THR A 133 0.76 -6.15 -13.81
C THR A 133 1.29 -6.80 -12.53
N LYS A 134 1.87 -8.00 -12.60
CA LYS A 134 2.54 -8.65 -11.45
C LYS A 134 3.77 -7.89 -10.94
N HIS A 135 4.33 -7.03 -11.78
CA HIS A 135 5.50 -6.22 -11.46
C HIS A 135 5.15 -4.75 -11.28
N PHE A 136 3.96 -4.45 -10.74
CA PHE A 136 3.58 -3.08 -10.42
C PHE A 136 4.61 -2.46 -9.45
N ARG A 137 5.49 -1.63 -10.00
CA ARG A 137 6.49 -0.89 -9.25
C ARG A 137 6.08 0.57 -9.18
N VAL A 138 5.93 1.08 -7.97
CA VAL A 138 5.77 2.52 -7.73
C VAL A 138 7.11 3.20 -8.03
N CYS A 139 7.11 4.15 -8.98
CA CYS A 139 8.31 4.87 -9.43
C CYS A 139 9.47 3.98 -9.94
N GLY A 140 9.25 2.69 -10.21
CA GLY A 140 10.32 1.74 -10.52
C GLY A 140 11.19 1.34 -9.30
N ILE A 141 10.92 1.90 -8.12
CA ILE A 141 11.74 1.74 -6.91
C ILE A 141 11.17 0.64 -6.00
N VAL A 142 9.84 0.60 -5.84
CA VAL A 142 9.22 -0.28 -4.84
C VAL A 142 8.12 -1.11 -5.48
N SER A 143 8.19 -2.43 -5.37
CA SER A 143 7.07 -3.30 -5.71
C SER A 143 5.96 -3.16 -4.67
N LEU A 144 4.73 -2.90 -5.12
CA LEU A 144 3.53 -2.98 -4.28
C LEU A 144 3.19 -4.46 -4.04
N ASP A 145 4.02 -5.14 -3.25
CA ASP A 145 3.70 -6.47 -2.75
C ASP A 145 3.12 -6.39 -1.34
N HIS A 146 2.57 -7.51 -0.87
CA HIS A 146 2.05 -7.59 0.50
C HIS A 146 3.18 -7.36 1.53
N GLY A 147 4.43 -7.68 1.17
CA GLY A 147 5.62 -7.48 1.99
C GLY A 147 5.88 -6.01 2.31
N LEU A 148 5.77 -5.12 1.31
CA LEU A 148 5.86 -3.67 1.50
C LEU A 148 4.83 -3.19 2.51
N LEU A 149 3.60 -3.71 2.42
CA LEU A 149 2.55 -3.30 3.33
C LEU A 149 2.77 -3.74 4.77
N PHE A 150 3.18 -5.00 4.96
CA PHE A 150 3.55 -5.48 6.28
C PHE A 150 4.73 -4.69 6.84
N THR A 151 5.68 -4.27 5.99
CA THR A 151 6.81 -3.43 6.40
C THR A 151 6.34 -2.04 6.83
N ILE A 152 5.47 -1.38 6.04
CA ILE A 152 4.93 -0.06 6.39
C ILE A 152 4.10 -0.14 7.67
N MET A 153 3.23 -1.15 7.80
CA MET A 153 2.43 -1.36 9.01
C MET A 153 3.31 -1.66 10.23
N GLY A 154 4.31 -2.53 10.08
CA GLY A 154 5.25 -2.88 11.15
C GLY A 154 6.06 -1.69 11.61
N ASN A 155 6.59 -0.89 10.68
CA ASN A 155 7.33 0.33 11.00
C ASN A 155 6.44 1.37 11.67
N THR A 156 5.21 1.56 11.18
CA THR A 156 4.25 2.50 11.77
C THR A 156 3.83 2.05 13.18
N ALA A 157 3.55 0.76 13.38
CA ALA A 157 3.22 0.20 14.68
C ALA A 157 4.37 0.36 15.68
N THR A 158 5.60 0.04 15.25
CA THR A 158 6.82 0.22 16.05
C THR A 158 6.98 1.68 16.46
N PHE A 159 6.77 2.61 15.52
CA PHE A 159 6.85 4.03 15.77
C PHE A 159 5.78 4.50 16.77
N VAL A 160 4.53 4.05 16.63
CA VAL A 160 3.45 4.36 17.59
C VAL A 160 3.80 3.83 18.99
N VAL A 161 4.33 2.62 19.08
CA VAL A 161 4.77 2.05 20.36
C VAL A 161 5.92 2.87 20.95
N MET A 162 6.90 3.31 20.16
CA MET A 162 7.97 4.21 20.62
C MET A 162 7.41 5.54 21.13
N LEU A 163 6.43 6.14 20.45
CA LEU A 163 5.79 7.37 20.90
C LEU A 163 5.01 7.19 22.21
N LEU A 164 4.39 6.03 22.41
CA LEU A 164 3.68 5.70 23.65
C LEU A 164 4.63 5.39 24.80
N GLN A 165 5.79 4.80 24.49
CA GLN A 165 6.79 4.37 25.47
C GLN A 165 7.76 5.47 25.87
N LEU A 166 7.96 6.51 25.04
CA LEU A 166 8.73 7.68 25.41
C LEU A 166 8.10 8.23 26.69
N PRO A 167 8.77 8.05 27.85
CA PRO A 167 8.22 8.49 29.10
C PRO A 167 7.96 9.97 28.92
N ILE A 168 6.77 10.39 29.33
CA ILE A 168 6.48 11.78 29.58
C ILE A 168 7.58 12.20 30.56
N LEU A 169 8.66 12.78 30.06
CA LEU A 169 9.43 13.77 30.78
C LEU A 169 8.41 14.86 30.98
N THR A 170 7.52 14.66 31.95
CA THR A 170 6.63 15.69 32.42
C THR A 170 7.60 16.80 32.76
N PRO A 171 7.50 17.98 32.14
CA PRO A 171 8.38 19.08 32.51
C PRO A 171 8.35 19.30 34.02
N GLY A 172 7.23 18.95 34.68
CA GLY A 172 7.13 18.80 36.13
C GLY A 172 8.18 17.89 36.78
N LYS A 173 8.42 16.65 36.30
CA LYS A 173 9.42 15.75 36.91
C LYS A 173 10.86 16.16 36.59
N ALA A 174 11.12 16.73 35.42
CA ALA A 174 12.43 17.25 35.07
C ALA A 174 12.77 18.52 35.89
N ALA A 175 11.81 19.43 36.05
CA ALA A 175 11.93 20.61 36.91
C ALA A 175 12.00 20.22 38.39
N GLU A 176 11.26 19.21 38.83
CA GLU A 176 11.31 18.68 40.19
C GLU A 176 12.65 17.99 40.47
N GLN A 177 13.23 17.29 39.49
CA GLN A 177 14.61 16.78 39.60
C GLN A 177 15.64 17.90 39.65
N LEU A 178 15.49 18.95 38.83
CA LEU A 178 16.40 20.10 38.82
C LEU A 178 16.37 20.84 40.17
N ASN A 179 15.16 21.13 40.68
CA ASN A 179 14.96 21.76 41.99
C ASN A 179 15.49 20.88 43.14
N GLN A 180 15.35 19.55 43.05
CA GLN A 180 15.93 18.64 44.04
C GLN A 180 17.46 18.59 43.99
N THR A 181 18.08 18.72 42.80
CA THR A 181 19.54 18.82 42.69
C THR A 181 20.08 20.15 43.21
N GLU A 182 19.41 21.26 42.93
CA GLU A 182 19.78 22.57 43.48
C GLU A 182 19.64 22.60 45.00
N ALA A 183 18.53 22.06 45.54
CA ALA A 183 18.32 21.97 46.99
C ALA A 183 19.37 21.08 47.70
N LYS A 184 19.82 20.01 47.05
CA LYS A 184 20.90 19.15 47.60
C LYS A 184 22.27 19.81 47.53
N ALA A 185 22.57 20.55 46.47
CA ALA A 185 23.82 21.29 46.34
C ALA A 185 23.93 22.40 47.40
N ALA A 186 22.84 23.16 47.62
CA ALA A 186 22.79 24.22 48.63
C ALA A 186 22.88 23.71 50.09
N ALA A 187 22.52 22.45 50.34
CA ALA A 187 22.63 21.84 51.68
C ALA A 187 24.01 21.23 51.97
N ALA A 188 24.91 21.19 50.99
CA ALA A 188 26.26 20.64 51.12
C ALA A 188 27.35 21.72 51.32
N GLU A 189 26.99 23.01 51.21
CA GLU A 189 27.80 24.18 51.58
C GLU A 189 27.54 24.59 53.04
#